data_AF-A0A317Y414-F1
#
_entry.id   AF-A0A317Y414-F1
#
_cell.length_a   1.000
_cell.length_b   1.000
_cell.length_c   1.000
_cell.angle_alpha   90.00
_cell.angle_beta   90.00
_cell.angle_gamma   90.00
#
_symmetry.space_group_name_H-M   'P 1'
#
loop_
_entity.id
_entity.type
_entity.pdbx_description
1 polymer ?
#
loop_
_entity_poly.entity_id
_entity_poly.type
_entity_poly.pdbx_seq_one_letter_code
_entity_poly.pdbx_strand_id
1 'polypeptide(L)'
;MIARAEDAEKLNRKLHVDLTSAQARVAALESREAIAVEALKQAKDEHIQKLMEAYLVTHNQRRGLRTQEPAPSNPVQPRRAEDPQILEGHPVSIRGDKKTWELPEGAIVLERNSSLPSGYE
;
A
#
# COMPACT_ATOMS: atom_id res chain seq x y z
N MET A 1 -18.01 60.00 -27.55
CA MET A 1 -17.86 59.56 -26.15
C MET A 1 -18.95 58.58 -25.73
N ILE A 2 -20.23 58.82 -26.06
CA ILE A 2 -21.38 57.99 -25.66
C ILE A 2 -21.29 56.53 -26.15
N ALA A 3 -21.03 56.31 -27.46
CA ALA A 3 -20.94 54.95 -28.02
C ALA A 3 -19.90 54.04 -27.30
N ARG A 4 -18.76 54.62 -26.89
CA ARG A 4 -17.71 53.88 -26.15
C ARG A 4 -18.18 53.45 -24.75
N ALA A 5 -19.02 54.26 -24.10
CA ALA A 5 -19.57 53.94 -22.78
C ALA A 5 -20.62 52.82 -22.86
N GLU A 6 -21.47 52.83 -23.89
CA GLU A 6 -22.46 51.77 -24.13
C GLU A 6 -21.81 50.42 -24.41
N ASP A 7 -20.74 50.38 -25.21
CA ASP A 7 -20.02 49.13 -25.49
C ASP A 7 -19.30 48.59 -24.25
N ALA A 8 -18.78 49.48 -23.40
CA ALA A 8 -18.21 49.08 -22.11
C ALA A 8 -19.27 48.50 -21.16
N GLU A 9 -20.49 49.05 -21.14
CA GLU A 9 -21.60 48.53 -20.34
C GLU A 9 -22.04 47.14 -20.82
N LYS A 10 -22.17 46.93 -22.13
CA LYS A 10 -22.46 45.62 -22.71
C LYS A 10 -21.40 44.59 -22.34
N LEU A 11 -20.13 44.97 -22.41
CA LEU A 11 -19.02 44.11 -22.00
C LEU A 11 -19.10 43.79 -20.50
N ASN A 12 -19.40 44.77 -19.65
CA ASN A 12 -19.51 44.57 -18.21
C ASN A 12 -20.63 43.57 -17.87
N ARG A 13 -21.81 43.71 -18.49
CA ARG A 13 -22.92 42.76 -18.35
C ARG A 13 -22.51 41.35 -18.78
N LYS A 14 -21.82 41.22 -19.93
CA LYS A 14 -21.32 39.93 -20.40
C LYS A 14 -20.34 39.31 -19.41
N LEU A 15 -19.36 40.07 -18.94
CA LEU A 15 -18.38 39.60 -17.96
C LEU A 15 -19.04 39.19 -16.64
N HIS A 16 -20.09 39.89 -16.20
CA HIS A 16 -20.84 39.50 -15.01
C HIS A 16 -21.51 38.13 -15.19
N VAL A 17 -22.16 37.89 -16.33
CA VAL A 17 -22.76 36.59 -16.66
C VAL A 17 -21.69 35.49 -16.73
N ASP A 18 -20.57 35.76 -17.40
CA ASP A 18 -19.46 34.80 -17.53
C ASP A 18 -18.87 34.47 -16.15
N LEU A 19 -18.71 35.48 -15.28
CA LEU A 19 -18.24 35.30 -13.91
C LEU A 19 -19.20 34.43 -13.09
N THR A 20 -20.50 34.70 -13.13
CA THR A 20 -21.50 33.89 -12.43
C THR A 20 -21.55 32.46 -12.97
N SER A 21 -21.43 32.28 -14.28
CA SER A 21 -21.36 30.95 -14.89
C SER A 21 -20.11 30.18 -14.45
N ALA A 22 -18.96 30.85 -14.41
CA ALA A 22 -17.72 30.26 -13.92
C ALA A 22 -17.83 29.87 -12.44
N GLN A 23 -18.41 30.72 -11.59
CA GLN A 23 -18.65 30.43 -10.18
C GLN A 23 -19.55 29.21 -9.99
N ALA A 24 -20.65 29.10 -10.75
CA ALA A 24 -21.52 27.93 -10.70
C ALA A 24 -20.80 26.64 -11.11
N ARG A 25 -19.91 26.72 -12.12
CA ARG A 25 -19.08 25.56 -12.53
C ARG A 25 -18.08 25.17 -11.46
N VAL A 26 -17.44 26.13 -10.80
CA VAL A 26 -16.52 25.88 -9.68
C VAL A 26 -17.25 25.16 -8.55
N ALA A 27 -18.39 25.68 -8.10
CA ALA A 27 -19.18 25.04 -7.05
C ALA A 27 -19.63 23.61 -7.42
N ALA A 28 -20.02 23.39 -8.68
CA ALA A 28 -20.38 22.06 -9.16
C ALA A 28 -19.18 21.09 -9.19
N LEU A 29 -17.99 21.58 -9.54
CA LEU A 29 -16.76 20.77 -9.53
C LEU A 29 -16.32 20.43 -8.10
N GLU A 30 -16.34 21.40 -7.19
CA GLU A 30 -16.05 21.19 -5.77
C GLU A 30 -16.99 20.14 -5.15
N SER A 31 -18.28 20.22 -5.46
CA SER A 31 -19.26 19.23 -5.02
C SER A 31 -18.96 17.83 -5.59
N ARG A 32 -18.62 17.73 -6.88
CA ARG A 32 -18.27 16.45 -7.51
C ARG A 32 -16.99 15.85 -6.93
N GLU A 33 -15.99 16.68 -6.66
CA GLU A 33 -14.74 16.24 -6.03
C GLU A 33 -15.01 15.71 -4.62
N ALA A 34 -15.79 16.43 -3.81
CA ALA A 34 -16.18 15.96 -2.48
C ALA A 34 -16.88 14.59 -2.52
N ILE A 35 -17.79 14.39 -3.47
CA ILE A 35 -18.47 13.09 -3.67
C ILE A 35 -17.47 12.00 -4.08
N ALA A 36 -16.58 12.29 -5.02
CA ALA A 36 -15.60 11.32 -5.50
C ALA A 36 -14.61 10.90 -4.40
N VAL A 37 -14.15 11.86 -3.59
CA VAL A 37 -13.25 11.61 -2.46
C VAL A 37 -13.93 10.72 -1.42
N GLU A 38 -15.20 10.99 -1.09
CA GLU A 38 -15.92 10.19 -0.11
C GLU A 38 -16.21 8.77 -0.60
N ALA A 39 -16.61 8.63 -1.87
CA ALA A 39 -16.78 7.33 -2.51
C ALA A 39 -15.48 6.51 -2.51
N LEU A 40 -14.33 7.15 -2.74
CA LEU A 40 -13.03 6.49 -2.71
C LEU A 40 -12.67 6.00 -1.30
N LYS A 41 -12.92 6.82 -0.26
CA LYS A 41 -12.71 6.40 1.13
C LYS A 41 -13.56 5.18 1.46
N GLN A 42 -14.86 5.25 1.16
CA GLN A 42 -15.78 4.15 1.41
C GLN A 42 -15.34 2.87 0.68
N ALA A 43 -14.95 2.96 -0.59
CA ALA A 43 -14.46 1.80 -1.34
C ALA A 43 -13.20 1.18 -0.71
N LYS A 44 -12.30 2.01 -0.17
CA LYS A 44 -11.12 1.51 0.56
C LYS A 44 -11.50 0.83 1.87
N ASP A 45 -12.42 1.41 2.63
CA ASP A 45 -12.89 0.83 3.89
C ASP A 45 -13.59 -0.51 3.66
N GLU A 46 -14.42 -0.61 2.62
CA GLU A 46 -15.04 -1.87 2.19
C GLU A 46 -14.00 -2.91 1.77
N HIS A 47 -12.94 -2.49 1.08
CA HIS A 47 -11.87 -3.41 0.70
C HIS A 47 -11.09 -3.93 1.91
N ILE A 48 -10.76 -3.05 2.85
CA ILE A 48 -10.10 -3.43 4.12
C ILE A 48 -10.99 -4.38 4.90
N GLN A 49 -12.28 -4.11 5.00
CA GLN A 49 -13.25 -4.97 5.66
C GLN A 49 -13.28 -6.37 5.05
N LYS A 50 -13.37 -6.46 3.71
CA LYS A 50 -13.33 -7.74 2.99
C LYS A 50 -12.03 -8.51 3.21
N LEU A 51 -10.88 -7.81 3.24
CA LEU A 51 -9.58 -8.43 3.55
C LEU A 51 -9.54 -8.97 4.98
N MET A 52 -10.06 -8.21 5.94
CA MET A 52 -10.13 -8.63 7.34
C MET A 52 -11.02 -9.88 7.50
N GLU A 53 -12.18 -9.90 6.86
CA GLU A 53 -13.08 -11.06 6.86
C GLU A 53 -12.43 -12.29 6.23
N ALA A 54 -11.83 -12.15 5.05
CA ALA A 54 -11.14 -13.24 4.36
C ALA A 54 -9.98 -13.80 5.19
N TYR A 55 -9.22 -12.92 5.85
CA TYR A 55 -8.15 -13.32 6.78
C TYR A 55 -8.70 -14.12 7.96
N LEU A 56 -9.73 -13.61 8.64
CA LEU A 56 -10.32 -14.28 9.80
C LEU A 56 -10.91 -15.63 9.45
N VAL A 57 -11.64 -15.74 8.33
CA VAL A 57 -12.20 -17.01 7.85
C VAL A 57 -11.09 -18.03 7.61
N THR A 58 -10.08 -17.66 6.82
CA THR A 58 -8.99 -18.57 6.46
C THR A 58 -8.13 -18.96 7.67
N HIS A 59 -7.84 -18.01 8.56
CA HIS A 59 -7.07 -18.26 9.77
C HIS A 59 -7.80 -19.21 10.72
N ASN A 60 -9.09 -19.00 10.94
CA ASN A 60 -9.89 -19.86 11.81
C ASN A 60 -10.09 -21.26 11.22
N GLN A 61 -10.25 -21.40 9.91
CA GLN A 61 -10.28 -22.70 9.24
C GLN A 61 -8.97 -23.47 9.46
N ARG A 62 -7.81 -22.84 9.28
CA ARG A 62 -6.50 -23.46 9.54
C ARG A 62 -6.33 -23.86 11.00
N ARG A 63 -6.78 -23.02 11.94
CA ARG A 63 -6.77 -23.38 13.37
C ARG A 63 -7.65 -24.59 13.67
N GLY A 64 -8.85 -24.65 13.10
CA GLY A 64 -9.76 -25.78 13.24
C GLY A 64 -9.20 -27.10 12.72
N LEU A 65 -8.57 -27.08 11.54
CA LEU A 65 -7.89 -28.24 10.96
C LEU A 65 -6.75 -28.74 11.86
N ARG A 66 -5.93 -27.82 12.39
CA ARG A 66 -4.82 -28.16 13.30
C ARG A 66 -5.30 -28.77 14.63
N THR A 67 -6.52 -28.44 15.08
CA THR A 67 -7.11 -29.05 16.29
C THR A 67 -7.76 -30.41 16.05
N GLN A 68 -8.10 -30.75 14.79
CA GLN A 68 -8.62 -32.07 14.41
C GLN A 68 -7.54 -33.01 13.90
N GLU A 69 -6.34 -32.50 13.60
CA GLU A 69 -5.20 -33.32 13.23
C GLU A 69 -4.91 -34.30 14.38
N PRO A 70 -5.04 -35.63 14.14
CA PRO A 70 -4.75 -36.62 15.16
C PRO A 70 -3.34 -36.39 15.68
N ALA A 71 -3.15 -36.53 17.00
CA ALA A 71 -1.80 -36.55 17.57
C ALA A 71 -0.96 -37.52 16.72
N PRO A 72 0.23 -37.12 16.24
CA PRO A 72 1.04 -37.98 15.38
C PRO A 72 1.17 -39.34 16.06
N SER A 73 0.78 -40.40 15.35
CA SER A 73 0.69 -41.78 15.88
C SER A 73 2.03 -42.32 16.40
N ASN A 74 3.12 -41.57 16.24
CA ASN A 74 4.39 -41.74 16.91
C ASN A 74 4.72 -40.45 17.70
N PRO A 75 4.80 -40.51 19.04
CA PRO A 75 5.39 -39.44 19.81
C PRO A 75 6.92 -39.49 19.62
N VAL A 76 7.42 -38.97 18.51
CA VAL A 76 8.82 -38.54 18.46
C VAL A 76 8.90 -37.38 19.44
N GLN A 77 9.51 -37.64 20.60
CA GLN A 77 9.81 -36.57 21.54
C GLN A 77 10.55 -35.49 20.77
N PRO A 78 10.10 -34.22 20.79
CA PRO A 78 10.94 -33.15 20.31
C PRO A 78 12.21 -33.24 21.14
N ARG A 79 13.32 -33.63 20.49
CA ARG A 79 14.65 -33.64 21.12
C ARG A 79 14.77 -32.29 21.78
N ARG A 80 14.81 -32.26 23.12
CA ARG A 80 14.99 -31.02 23.87
C ARG A 80 16.24 -30.41 23.25
N ALA A 81 16.09 -29.31 22.51
CA ALA A 81 17.20 -28.43 22.34
C ALA A 81 17.50 -28.01 23.77
N GLU A 82 18.58 -28.58 24.33
CA GLU A 82 19.20 -27.99 25.50
C GLU A 82 19.23 -26.48 25.26
N ASP A 83 18.87 -25.72 26.30
CA ASP A 83 18.85 -24.26 26.30
C ASP A 83 19.89 -23.71 25.32
N PRO A 84 19.55 -22.69 24.49
CA PRO A 84 20.61 -21.86 23.97
C PRO A 84 21.31 -21.33 25.22
N GLN A 85 22.41 -21.97 25.61
CA GLN A 85 23.49 -21.33 26.32
C GLN A 85 23.82 -20.16 25.42
N ILE A 86 23.16 -19.05 25.70
CA ILE A 86 23.62 -17.73 25.36
C ILE A 86 25.03 -17.74 25.93
N LEU A 87 26.00 -18.00 25.05
CA LEU A 87 27.40 -17.69 25.26
C LEU A 87 27.44 -16.17 25.40
N GLU A 88 27.10 -15.75 26.61
CA GLU A 88 27.38 -14.45 27.19
C GLU A 88 28.90 -14.26 27.10
N GLY A 89 29.37 -13.62 26.02
CA GLY A 89 30.81 -13.53 25.81
C GLY A 89 31.31 -13.12 24.43
N HIS A 90 30.73 -12.10 23.78
CA HIS A 90 31.54 -11.27 22.89
C HIS A 90 31.03 -9.82 22.82
N PRO A 91 31.56 -8.90 23.64
CA PRO A 91 31.36 -7.48 23.40
C PRO A 91 32.19 -7.09 22.17
N VAL A 92 31.55 -7.00 21.00
CA VAL A 92 32.15 -6.34 19.84
C VAL A 92 32.37 -4.88 20.23
N SER A 93 33.62 -4.56 20.50
CA SER A 93 34.11 -3.24 20.90
C SER A 93 33.83 -2.23 19.80
N ILE A 94 32.75 -1.46 19.95
CA ILE A 94 32.52 -0.20 19.22
C ILE A 94 33.48 0.87 19.75
N ARG A 95 34.77 0.71 19.47
CA ARG A 95 35.79 1.75 19.71
C ARG A 95 36.23 2.24 18.33
N GLY A 96 36.05 3.55 18.13
CA GLY A 96 35.85 4.18 16.84
C GLY A 96 36.90 3.90 15.76
N ASP A 97 36.42 3.81 14.52
CA ASP A 97 36.93 4.69 13.47
C ASP A 97 35.90 4.83 12.34
N LYS A 98 35.69 6.07 11.88
CA LYS A 98 34.82 6.39 10.73
C LYS A 98 35.40 5.73 9.48
N LYS A 99 34.75 4.71 8.91
CA LYS A 99 34.98 4.33 7.51
C LYS A 99 33.66 4.06 6.80
N THR A 100 33.46 4.90 5.79
CA THR A 100 32.51 4.92 4.70
C THR A 100 32.00 3.54 4.30
N TRP A 101 30.67 3.37 4.23
CA TRP A 101 30.05 2.23 3.55
C TRP A 101 30.31 2.37 2.04
N GLU A 102 31.48 1.97 1.57
CA GLU A 102 31.69 1.76 0.15
C GLU A 102 31.24 0.34 -0.22
N LEU A 103 30.27 0.27 -1.13
CA LEU A 103 29.84 -0.94 -1.80
C LEU A 103 31.06 -1.60 -2.47
N PRO A 104 31.32 -2.89 -2.29
CA PRO A 104 32.33 -3.57 -3.10
C PRO A 104 31.85 -3.61 -4.55
N GLU A 105 32.59 -2.97 -5.44
CA GLU A 105 32.43 -3.04 -6.90
C GLU A 105 32.53 -4.51 -7.33
N GLY A 106 31.38 -5.15 -7.55
CA GLY A 106 31.31 -6.56 -7.94
C GLY A 106 30.13 -7.36 -7.41
N ALA A 107 29.15 -6.76 -6.74
CA ALA A 107 27.91 -7.46 -6.39
C ALA A 107 27.06 -7.70 -7.66
N ILE A 108 27.29 -8.85 -8.29
CA ILE A 108 26.64 -9.33 -9.50
C ILE A 108 25.12 -9.41 -9.29
N VAL A 109 24.40 -8.72 -10.17
CA VAL A 109 22.95 -8.82 -10.37
C VAL A 109 22.62 -10.23 -10.87
N LEU A 110 21.88 -11.02 -10.07
CA LEU A 110 21.27 -12.26 -10.54
C LEU A 110 19.88 -11.97 -11.10
N GLU A 111 19.85 -11.66 -12.40
CA GLU A 111 18.66 -11.70 -13.24
C GLU A 111 18.22 -13.17 -13.38
N ARG A 112 17.05 -13.50 -12.83
CA ARG A 112 16.49 -14.85 -12.84
C ARG A 112 15.93 -15.17 -14.24
N ASN A 113 16.77 -15.69 -15.12
CA ASN A 113 16.31 -16.51 -16.24
C ASN A 113 16.32 -17.98 -15.82
N SER A 114 15.13 -18.57 -15.74
CA SER A 114 14.98 -20.03 -15.83
C SER A 114 13.65 -20.34 -16.52
N SER A 115 13.73 -20.41 -17.85
CA SER A 115 12.73 -20.94 -18.75
C SER A 115 12.62 -22.45 -18.58
N LEU A 116 11.43 -22.94 -18.22
CA LEU A 116 11.05 -24.36 -18.23
C LEU A 116 10.83 -24.84 -19.68
N PRO A 117 11.41 -25.97 -20.12
CA PRO A 117 10.88 -26.71 -21.26
C PRO A 117 10.19 -27.98 -20.74
N SER A 118 8.96 -28.25 -21.20
CA SER A 118 8.52 -29.62 -21.49
C SER A 118 7.14 -29.60 -22.14
N GLY A 119 7.12 -29.79 -23.46
CA GLY A 119 5.93 -30.27 -24.16
C GLY A 119 6.02 -31.78 -24.28
N TYR A 120 4.95 -32.49 -23.90
CA TYR A 120 4.56 -33.77 -24.45
C TYR A 120 3.03 -33.87 -24.42
N GLU A 121 2.50 -34.39 -25.53
CA GLU A 121 1.10 -34.65 -25.94
C GLU A 121 0.29 -33.49 -26.51
#